data_AF-A0A9E8N5M9-F1
#
_entry.id   AF-A0A9E8N5M9-F1
#
_cell.length_a   1.000
_cell.length_b   1.000
_cell.length_c   1.000
_cell.angle_alpha   90.00
_cell.angle_beta   90.00
_cell.angle_gamma   90.00
#
_symmetry.space_group_name_H-M   'P 1'
#
loop_
_entity.id
_entity.type
_entity.pdbx_description
1 polymer ?
#
loop_
_entity_poly.entity_id
_entity_poly.type
_entity_poly.pdbx_seq_one_letter_code
_entity_poly.pdbx_strand_id
1 'polypeptide(L)' 'MSKTRKEQLVEELRQIIEEAENLLINTPENVTAGEYQQTIERIKYLRETLKNVLKM' A
#
# COMPACT_ATOMS: atom_id res chain seq x y z
N MET A 1 19.13 -11.13 -15.46
CA MET A 1 18.20 -10.23 -16.18
C MET A 1 17.87 -9.08 -15.24
N SER A 2 18.18 -7.84 -15.62
CA SER A 2 17.84 -6.66 -14.81
C SER A 2 16.31 -6.50 -14.79
N LYS A 3 15.70 -6.34 -13.61
CA LYS A 3 14.27 -6.03 -13.52
C LYS A 3 14.00 -4.75 -14.29
N THR A 4 12.94 -4.74 -15.10
CA THR A 4 12.51 -3.51 -15.75
C THR A 4 12.07 -2.52 -14.68
N ARG A 5 12.21 -1.22 -14.96
CA ARG A 5 11.79 -0.14 -14.04
C ARG A 5 10.32 -0.29 -13.59
N LYS A 6 9.48 -0.90 -14.43
CA LYS A 6 8.08 -1.24 -14.11
C LYS A 6 7.97 -2.33 -13.05
N GLU A 7 8.77 -3.40 -13.13
CA GLU A 7 8.78 -4.48 -12.14
C GLU A 7 9.29 -4.01 -10.78
N GLN A 8 10.24 -3.09 -10.75
CA GLN A 8 10.71 -2.46 -9.50
C GLN A 8 9.61 -1.64 -8.85
N LEU A 9 8.92 -0.79 -9.62
CA LEU A 9 7.78 0.01 -9.16
C LEU A 9 6.62 -0.85 -8.63
N VAL A 10 6.32 -1.97 -9.30
CA VAL A 10 5.27 -2.90 -8.86
C VAL A 10 5.66 -3.55 -7.53
N GLU A 11 6.93 -3.94 -7.37
CA GLU A 11 7.42 -4.56 -6.14
C GLU A 11 7.41 -3.56 -4.97
N GLU A 12 7.89 -2.34 -5.20
CA GLU A 12 7.84 -1.26 -4.19
C GLU A 12 6.42 -0.95 -3.75
N LEU A 13 5.48 -0.84 -4.69
CA LEU A 13 4.07 -0.62 -4.37
C LEU A 13 3.47 -1.77 -3.56
N ARG A 14 3.84 -3.02 -3.85
CA ARG A 14 3.39 -4.19 -3.07
C ARG A 14 3.92 -4.13 -1.64
N GLN A 15 5.20 -3.83 -1.46
CA GLN A 15 5.81 -3.72 -0.14
C GLN A 15 5.15 -2.63 0.71
N ILE A 16 4.88 -1.45 0.12
CA ILE A 16 4.20 -0.35 0.82
C ILE A 16 2.78 -0.77 1.24
N ILE A 17 2.06 -1.50 0.39
CA ILE A 17 0.72 -2.00 0.72
C ILE A 17 0.78 -3.01 1.87
N GLU A 18 1.70 -3.97 1.81
CA GLU A 18 1.88 -5.00 2.84
C GLU A 18 2.30 -4.40 4.19
N GLU A 19 3.21 -3.42 4.19
CA GLU A 19 3.62 -2.70 5.39
C GLU A 19 2.44 -1.91 6.00
N ALA A 20 1.66 -1.24 5.17
CA ALA A 20 0.48 -0.52 5.63
C ALA A 20 -0.63 -1.46 6.15
N GLU A 21 -0.84 -2.62 5.53
CA GLU A 21 -1.77 -3.65 6.04
C GLU A 21 -1.30 -4.22 7.39
N ASN A 22 0.01 -4.46 7.55
CA ASN A 22 0.59 -4.90 8.83
C ASN A 22 0.45 -3.85 9.94
N LEU A 23 0.55 -2.56 9.62
CA LEU A 23 0.33 -1.48 10.58
C LEU A 23 -1.13 -1.43 11.05
N LEU A 24 -2.10 -1.78 10.20
CA LEU A 24 -3.51 -1.88 10.60
C LEU A 24 -3.78 -3.10 11.49
N ILE A 25 -3.08 -4.22 11.27
CA ILE A 25 -3.23 -5.42 12.11
C ILE A 25 -2.63 -5.20 13.50
N ASN A 26 -1.48 -4.53 13.56
CA ASN A 26 -0.75 -4.24 14.81
C ASN A 26 -1.03 -2.83 15.34
N THR A 27 -2.24 -2.30 15.08
CA THR A 27 -2.57 -0.90 15.37
C THR A 27 -2.25 -0.58 16.85
N PRO A 28 -1.39 0.41 17.12
CA PRO A 28 -1.10 0.83 18.48
C PRO A 28 -2.39 1.30 19.18
N GLU A 29 -2.54 1.00 20.47
CA GLU A 29 -3.74 1.33 21.27
C GLU A 29 -4.10 2.84 21.29
N ASN A 30 -3.19 3.70 20.80
CA ASN A 30 -3.33 5.15 20.79
C ASN A 30 -3.72 5.74 19.41
N VAL A 31 -4.08 4.93 18.43
CA VAL A 31 -4.55 5.43 17.12
C VAL A 31 -6.03 5.77 17.19
N THR A 32 -6.38 6.99 16.78
CA THR A 32 -7.78 7.40 16.70
C THR A 32 -8.49 6.73 15.52
N ALA A 33 -9.81 6.55 15.63
CA ALA A 33 -10.62 6.00 14.52
C ALA A 33 -10.44 6.80 13.21
N GLY A 34 -10.19 8.11 13.29
CA GLY A 34 -9.93 8.96 12.12
C GLY A 34 -8.60 8.64 11.43
N GLU A 35 -7.53 8.47 12.20
CA GLU A 35 -6.20 8.09 11.67
C GLU A 35 -6.21 6.67 11.08
N TYR A 36 -6.94 5.75 11.71
CA TYR A 36 -7.15 4.41 11.20
C TYR A 36 -7.88 4.44 9.85
N GLN A 37 -8.94 5.23 9.75
CA GLN A 37 -9.70 5.37 8.51
C GLN A 37 -8.91 6.06 7.40
N GLN A 38 -8.09 7.07 7.71
CA GLN A 38 -7.17 7.68 6.75
C GLN A 38 -6.15 6.66 6.20
N THR A 39 -5.64 5.79 7.07
CA THR A 39 -4.70 4.72 6.66
C THR A 39 -5.39 3.73 5.71
N ILE A 40 -6.62 3.31 6.00
CA ILE A 40 -7.42 2.46 5.11
C ILE A 40 -7.63 3.10 3.74
N GLU A 41 -8.03 4.37 3.70
CA GLU A 41 -8.25 5.09 2.44
C GLU A 41 -6.96 5.22 1.62
N ARG A 42 -5.81 5.43 2.30
CA ARG A 42 -4.51 5.48 1.64
C ARG A 42 -4.10 4.14 1.03
N ILE A 43 -4.39 3.02 1.70
CA ILE A 43 -4.16 1.66 1.16
C ILE A 43 -5.04 1.41 -0.06
N LYS A 44 -6.33 1.79 -0.01
CA LYS A 44 -7.23 1.66 -1.16
C LYS A 44 -6.70 2.41 -2.38
N TYR A 45 -6.26 3.65 -2.19
CA TYR A 45 -5.67 4.46 -3.25
C TYR A 45 -4.42 3.81 -3.87
N LEU A 46 -3.53 3.28 -3.04
CA LEU A 46 -2.32 2.58 -3.52
C LEU A 46 -2.66 1.32 -4.32
N ARG A 47 -3.66 0.55 -3.88
CA ARG A 47 -4.16 -0.64 -4.60
C ARG A 47 -4.77 -0.28 -5.95
N GLU A 48 -5.56 0.80 -6.02
CA GLU A 48 -6.11 1.31 -7.28
C GLU A 48 -5.00 1.77 -8.23
N THR A 49 -4.02 2.49 -7.72
CA THR A 49 -2.86 2.95 -8.50
C THR A 49 -2.08 1.76 -9.07
N LEU A 50 -1.79 0.75 -8.24
CA LEU A 50 -1.12 -0.47 -8.67
C LEU A 50 -1.93 -1.19 -9.76
N LYS A 51 -3.25 -1.31 -9.60
CA LYS A 51 -4.14 -1.92 -10.58
C LYS A 51 -4.11 -1.17 -11.92
N ASN A 52 -4.06 0.16 -11.90
CA ASN A 52 -3.94 0.97 -13.11
C ASN A 52 -2.59 0.78 -13.81
N VAL A 53 -1.49 0.75 -13.04
CA VAL A 53 -0.12 0.49 -13.57
C VAL A 53 -0.02 -0.90 -14.19
N LEU A 54 -0.71 -1.91 -13.64
CA LEU A 54 -0.72 -3.28 -14.15
C LEU A 54 -1.65 -3.49 -15.36
N LYS A 55 -2.68 -2.64 -15.53
CA LYS A 55 -3.63 -2.69 -16.67
C LYS A 55 -3.15 -1.91 -17.90
N MET A 56 -2.17 -1.02 -17.75
CA MET A 56 -1.39 -0.43 -18.84
C MET A 56 -0.33 -1.41 -19.35
#